data_AF-A0A0D2BSL1-F1
#
_entry.id   AF-A0A0D2BSL1-F1
#
_cell.length_a   1.000
_cell.length_b   1.000
_cell.length_c   1.000
_cell.angle_alpha   90.00
_cell.angle_beta   90.00
_cell.angle_gamma   90.00
#
_symmetry.space_group_name_H-M   'P 1'
#
loop_
_entity.id
_entity.type
_entity.pdbx_description
1 polymer ?
#
loop_
_entity_poly.entity_id
_entity_poly.type
_entity_poly.pdbx_seq_one_letter_code
_entity_poly.pdbx_strand_id
1 'polypeptide(L)'
;MEEFGYAWFLDKIDWNTLTFRQPYAAHMMFIHRCRRHIMPDTAKSGTFASTSFGWIKPGSWMIEFSGVPACLDFLEKYLRQLCLCAFRKDVFRHIKSVLDPEKAEAALAGEVPLCYASIGKVLKKEYRPLNLAHGNRLGVKSMDVLFSWLWGWNDSQFKREGWEDKPYRMLFRQSFYAVDTARGKASARTWRQELKKSFVRNHFVVPYPQPTGFMRKDKDTKDFVWWPSFHRGLHAYYRQFQTHAALPDPLPASYIKHHPSDGWQVAPDSLLDDHMPYVVQPEHRLLHLSESELYQELVRLREQWVTQGRPGLQQIAPPVMPVLEFNLRSMDYLGPTAKWCSKKRGWVVKRFEECRTAGECSIFLRQELEKYEALQHQRQLRRRRSRRNPRPDFHSDSELDLFSASADETSDEESLGAR
;
A
#
# COMPACT_ATOMS: atom_id res chain seq x y z
N MET A 1 -14.14 -43.39 -7.10
CA MET A 1 -13.36 -42.21 -6.65
C MET A 1 -12.82 -42.38 -5.23
N GLU A 2 -13.60 -42.93 -4.30
CA GLU A 2 -13.11 -43.32 -2.97
C GLU A 2 -11.97 -44.34 -3.02
N GLU A 3 -12.13 -45.40 -3.81
CA GLU A 3 -11.11 -46.45 -4.03
C GLU A 3 -9.77 -45.91 -4.58
N PHE A 4 -9.79 -44.75 -5.24
CA PHE A 4 -8.62 -44.13 -5.85
C PHE A 4 -8.08 -42.93 -5.04
N GLY A 5 -8.56 -42.72 -3.82
CA GLY A 5 -8.09 -41.64 -2.94
C GLY A 5 -8.63 -40.24 -3.27
N TYR A 6 -9.63 -40.14 -4.16
CA TYR A 6 -10.28 -38.87 -4.54
C TYR A 6 -11.62 -38.65 -3.80
N ALA A 7 -11.81 -39.32 -2.66
CA ALA A 7 -13.02 -39.20 -1.84
C ALA A 7 -13.35 -37.75 -1.44
N TRP A 8 -12.31 -36.96 -1.14
CA TRP A 8 -12.39 -35.54 -0.78
C TRP A 8 -12.95 -34.62 -1.88
N PHE A 9 -13.14 -35.13 -3.10
CA PHE A 9 -13.62 -34.41 -4.27
C PHE A 9 -15.10 -34.68 -4.57
N LEU A 10 -15.69 -35.72 -3.97
CA LEU A 10 -17.05 -36.19 -4.25
C LEU A 10 -18.13 -35.19 -3.82
N ASP A 11 -17.93 -34.51 -2.70
CA ASP A 11 -18.87 -33.55 -2.11
C ASP A 11 -18.88 -32.19 -2.83
N LYS A 12 -17.90 -31.96 -3.71
CA LYS A 12 -17.69 -30.68 -4.41
C LYS A 12 -18.37 -30.63 -5.78
N ILE A 13 -18.85 -31.76 -6.28
CA ILE A 13 -19.51 -31.89 -7.59
C ILE A 13 -20.98 -32.23 -7.38
N ASP A 14 -21.85 -31.53 -8.10
CA ASP A 14 -23.21 -31.95 -8.34
C ASP A 14 -23.20 -32.96 -9.48
N TRP A 15 -23.37 -34.24 -9.13
CA TRP A 15 -23.33 -35.36 -10.06
C TRP A 15 -24.54 -35.41 -11.00
N ASN A 16 -25.63 -34.71 -10.68
CA ASN A 16 -26.82 -34.66 -11.53
C ASN A 16 -26.62 -33.67 -12.70
N THR A 17 -25.95 -32.55 -12.43
CA THR A 17 -25.69 -31.49 -13.42
C THR A 17 -24.28 -31.54 -13.98
N LEU A 18 -23.41 -32.41 -13.45
CA LEU A 18 -21.97 -32.48 -13.74
C LEU A 18 -21.25 -31.14 -13.58
N THR A 19 -21.70 -30.33 -12.62
CA THR A 19 -21.11 -29.02 -12.31
C THR A 19 -20.52 -29.01 -10.90
N PHE A 20 -19.56 -28.12 -10.64
CA PHE A 20 -19.11 -27.90 -9.26
C PHE A 20 -20.22 -27.23 -8.45
N ARG A 21 -20.39 -27.65 -7.19
CA ARG A 21 -21.29 -26.98 -6.25
C ARG A 21 -20.72 -25.63 -5.84
N GLN A 22 -21.57 -24.66 -5.52
CA GLN A 22 -21.11 -23.45 -4.84
C GLN A 22 -20.70 -23.80 -3.39
N PRO A 23 -19.59 -23.25 -2.87
CA PRO A 23 -18.75 -22.21 -3.47
C PRO A 23 -17.64 -22.74 -4.41
N TYR A 24 -17.41 -24.05 -4.49
CA TYR A 24 -16.31 -24.70 -5.22
C TYR A 24 -16.26 -24.38 -6.73
N ALA A 25 -17.40 -24.11 -7.36
CA ALA A 25 -17.46 -23.68 -8.76
C ALA A 25 -16.70 -22.37 -9.02
N ALA A 26 -16.84 -21.39 -8.12
CA ALA A 26 -16.07 -20.15 -8.21
C ALA A 26 -14.56 -20.41 -8.11
N HIS A 27 -14.16 -21.40 -7.31
CA HIS A 27 -12.75 -21.81 -7.15
C HIS A 27 -12.18 -22.41 -8.44
N MET A 28 -12.93 -23.32 -9.07
CA MET A 28 -12.49 -24.01 -10.28
C MET A 28 -12.44 -23.08 -11.49
N MET A 29 -13.40 -22.16 -11.61
CA MET A 29 -13.39 -21.14 -12.66
C MET A 29 -12.21 -20.17 -12.52
N PHE A 30 -11.88 -19.77 -11.30
CA PHE A 30 -10.70 -18.94 -11.03
C PHE A 30 -9.40 -19.66 -11.40
N ILE A 31 -9.19 -20.87 -10.88
CA ILE A 31 -7.99 -21.67 -11.15
C ILE A 31 -7.86 -21.96 -12.64
N HIS A 32 -8.96 -22.29 -13.32
CA HIS A 32 -8.94 -22.60 -14.74
C HIS A 32 -8.62 -21.38 -15.61
N ARG A 33 -9.16 -20.19 -15.28
CA ARG A 33 -8.84 -18.94 -16.00
C ARG A 33 -7.40 -18.52 -15.79
N CYS A 34 -6.87 -18.60 -14.57
CA CYS A 34 -5.47 -18.30 -14.29
C CYS A 34 -4.49 -19.32 -14.92
N ARG A 35 -4.85 -20.62 -14.93
CA ARG A 35 -4.00 -21.67 -15.53
C ARG A 35 -3.83 -21.55 -17.04
N ARG A 36 -4.78 -20.91 -17.76
CA ARG A 36 -4.63 -20.66 -19.20
C ARG A 36 -3.64 -19.52 -19.52
N HIS A 37 -3.50 -18.54 -18.64
CA HIS A 37 -2.70 -17.33 -18.91
C HIS A 37 -1.34 -17.29 -18.19
N ILE A 38 -1.11 -18.20 -17.25
CA ILE A 38 0.18 -18.36 -16.58
C ILE A 38 0.79 -19.66 -17.12
N MET A 39 1.95 -19.56 -17.79
CA MET A 39 2.63 -20.67 -18.45
C MET A 39 2.72 -21.94 -17.58
N PRO A 40 2.82 -23.15 -18.21
CA PRO A 40 2.72 -24.46 -17.55
C PRO A 40 3.58 -24.66 -16.29
N ASP A 41 4.71 -23.96 -16.17
CA ASP A 41 5.64 -24.09 -15.05
C ASP A 41 5.10 -23.58 -13.70
N THR A 42 4.10 -22.70 -13.70
CA THR A 42 3.55 -22.12 -12.46
C THR A 42 2.48 -22.96 -11.77
N ALA A 43 1.86 -23.91 -12.49
CA ALA A 43 0.88 -24.82 -11.88
C ALA A 43 1.52 -25.79 -10.86
N LYS A 44 2.86 -25.93 -10.90
CA LYS A 44 3.65 -26.72 -9.95
C LYS A 44 3.97 -25.96 -8.65
N SER A 45 3.76 -24.64 -8.61
CA SER A 45 4.07 -23.82 -7.44
C SER A 45 2.84 -23.70 -6.53
N GLY A 46 2.77 -24.47 -5.44
CA GLY A 46 1.67 -24.45 -4.44
C GLY A 46 1.33 -23.08 -3.82
N THR A 47 2.11 -22.04 -4.11
CA THR A 47 1.91 -20.63 -3.70
C THR A 47 0.81 -19.91 -4.49
N PHE A 48 0.49 -20.34 -5.71
CA PHE A 48 -0.64 -19.78 -6.47
C PHE A 48 -1.96 -20.13 -5.79
N ALA A 49 -2.10 -21.38 -5.35
CA ALA A 49 -3.20 -21.82 -4.50
C ALA A 49 -3.33 -20.93 -3.25
N SER A 50 -2.27 -20.72 -2.46
CA SER A 50 -2.39 -19.97 -1.19
C SER A 50 -2.84 -18.52 -1.37
N THR A 51 -2.43 -17.84 -2.45
CA THR A 51 -2.86 -16.45 -2.73
C THR A 51 -4.30 -16.40 -3.28
N SER A 52 -4.72 -17.46 -3.99
CA SER A 52 -6.05 -17.60 -4.58
C SER A 52 -7.11 -18.05 -3.60
N PHE A 53 -6.74 -18.77 -2.52
CA PHE A 53 -7.65 -19.17 -1.44
C PHE A 53 -7.83 -18.06 -0.39
N GLY A 54 -6.87 -17.14 -0.25
CA GLY A 54 -6.85 -16.12 0.80
C GLY A 54 -7.99 -15.09 0.77
N TRP A 55 -8.68 -14.90 -0.37
CA TRP A 55 -9.77 -13.91 -0.49
C TRP A 55 -11.18 -14.48 -0.30
N ILE A 56 -11.35 -15.79 -0.45
CA ILE A 56 -12.67 -16.44 -0.53
C ILE A 56 -13.43 -16.31 0.78
N LYS A 57 -12.74 -16.56 1.89
CA LYS A 57 -13.31 -16.47 3.24
C LYS A 57 -13.54 -15.02 3.69
N PRO A 58 -12.60 -14.09 3.50
CA PRO A 58 -12.89 -12.66 3.70
C PRO A 58 -14.10 -12.16 2.90
N GLY A 59 -14.25 -12.60 1.65
CA GLY A 59 -15.42 -12.27 0.82
C GLY A 59 -16.74 -12.76 1.40
N SER A 60 -16.79 -14.02 1.89
CA SER A 60 -17.98 -14.52 2.59
C SER A 60 -18.22 -13.82 3.94
N TRP A 61 -17.14 -13.48 4.67
CA TRP A 61 -17.23 -12.77 5.94
C TRP A 61 -17.74 -11.33 5.78
N MET A 62 -17.43 -10.66 4.66
CA MET A 62 -18.01 -9.34 4.36
C MET A 62 -19.55 -9.40 4.29
N ILE A 63 -20.11 -10.52 3.80
CA ILE A 63 -21.56 -10.72 3.75
C ILE A 63 -22.08 -11.14 5.13
N GLU A 64 -21.43 -12.11 5.79
CA GLU A 64 -21.81 -12.62 7.12
C GLU A 64 -21.83 -11.51 8.19
N PHE A 65 -20.85 -10.62 8.17
CA PHE A 65 -20.70 -9.51 9.11
C PHE A 65 -21.16 -8.16 8.54
N SER A 66 -21.95 -8.15 7.47
CA SER A 66 -22.48 -6.93 6.82
C SER A 66 -23.22 -5.98 7.76
N GLY A 67 -23.83 -6.51 8.84
CA GLY A 67 -24.51 -5.73 9.87
C GLY A 67 -23.61 -5.03 10.89
N VAL A 68 -22.29 -5.24 10.86
CA VAL A 68 -21.34 -4.73 11.86
C VAL A 68 -20.24 -3.89 11.18
N PRO A 69 -20.33 -2.55 11.21
CA PRO A 69 -19.38 -1.67 10.52
C PRO A 69 -17.91 -1.92 10.89
N ALA A 70 -17.62 -2.16 12.17
CA ALA A 70 -16.25 -2.42 12.64
C ALA A 70 -15.62 -3.68 12.00
N CYS A 71 -16.43 -4.72 11.76
CA CYS A 71 -15.96 -5.92 11.07
C CYS A 71 -15.65 -5.63 9.59
N LEU A 72 -16.47 -4.81 8.94
CA LEU A 72 -16.25 -4.41 7.56
C LEU A 72 -15.01 -3.54 7.42
N ASP A 73 -14.79 -2.58 8.32
CA ASP A 73 -13.56 -1.75 8.32
C ASP A 73 -12.30 -2.62 8.51
N PHE A 74 -12.38 -3.65 9.36
CA PHE A 74 -11.30 -4.62 9.56
C PHE A 74 -11.03 -5.45 8.29
N LEU A 75 -12.09 -5.98 7.66
CA LEU A 75 -12.00 -6.77 6.44
C LEU A 75 -11.52 -5.93 5.24
N GLU A 76 -11.97 -4.70 5.11
CA GLU A 76 -11.50 -3.76 4.08
C GLU A 76 -10.00 -3.49 4.20
N LYS A 77 -9.50 -3.29 5.44
CA LYS A 77 -8.06 -3.18 5.72
C LYS A 77 -7.33 -4.47 5.36
N TYR A 78 -7.88 -5.63 5.70
CA TYR A 78 -7.31 -6.94 5.33
C TYR A 78 -7.21 -7.11 3.82
N LEU A 79 -8.30 -6.87 3.08
CA LEU A 79 -8.37 -6.98 1.63
C LEU A 79 -7.36 -6.03 0.95
N ARG A 80 -7.19 -4.82 1.48
CA ARG A 80 -6.17 -3.87 1.01
C ARG A 80 -4.76 -4.44 1.16
N GLN A 81 -4.40 -4.93 2.35
CA GLN A 81 -3.09 -5.54 2.60
C GLN A 81 -2.86 -6.74 1.68
N LEU A 82 -3.89 -7.58 1.50
CA LEU A 82 -3.84 -8.75 0.65
C LEU A 82 -3.58 -8.37 -0.82
N CYS A 83 -4.28 -7.35 -1.35
CA CYS A 83 -4.07 -6.83 -2.70
C CYS A 83 -2.64 -6.31 -2.91
N LEU A 84 -2.12 -5.51 -1.98
CA LEU A 84 -0.76 -4.98 -2.07
C LEU A 84 0.29 -6.09 -2.00
N CYS A 85 0.06 -7.13 -1.19
CA CYS A 85 0.93 -8.30 -1.10
C CYS A 85 0.91 -9.12 -2.40
N ALA A 86 -0.27 -9.39 -2.95
CA ALA A 86 -0.41 -10.06 -4.23
C ALA A 86 0.31 -9.30 -5.35
N PHE A 87 0.20 -7.97 -5.36
CA PHE A 87 0.93 -7.12 -6.31
C PHE A 87 2.44 -7.34 -6.20
N ARG A 88 3.03 -7.25 -4.99
CA ARG A 88 4.47 -7.50 -4.78
C ARG A 88 4.88 -8.90 -5.25
N LYS A 89 4.11 -9.93 -4.91
CA LYS A 89 4.35 -11.30 -5.36
C LYS A 89 4.42 -11.38 -6.89
N ASP A 90 3.48 -10.74 -7.58
CA ASP A 90 3.45 -10.75 -9.05
C ASP A 90 4.62 -9.98 -9.67
N VAL A 91 5.04 -8.86 -9.05
CA VAL A 91 6.27 -8.14 -9.43
C VAL A 91 7.48 -9.06 -9.33
N PHE A 92 7.71 -9.68 -8.17
CA PHE A 92 8.88 -10.51 -7.93
C PHE A 92 8.88 -11.80 -8.76
N ARG A 93 7.71 -12.37 -9.05
CA ARG A 93 7.57 -13.48 -10.00
C ARG A 93 7.98 -13.08 -11.41
N HIS A 94 7.61 -11.88 -11.84
CA HIS A 94 7.95 -11.40 -13.18
C HIS A 94 9.46 -11.22 -13.37
N ILE A 95 10.16 -10.79 -12.33
CA ILE A 95 11.62 -10.59 -12.33
C ILE A 95 12.40 -11.78 -11.75
N LYS A 96 11.79 -12.96 -11.59
CA LYS A 96 12.40 -14.12 -10.91
C LYS A 96 13.78 -14.50 -11.45
N SER A 97 14.02 -14.32 -12.75
CA SER A 97 15.30 -14.66 -13.39
C SER A 97 16.49 -13.81 -12.89
N VAL A 98 16.21 -12.61 -12.39
CA VAL A 98 17.22 -11.64 -11.94
C VAL A 98 17.35 -11.57 -10.41
N LEU A 99 16.55 -12.35 -9.69
CA LEU A 99 16.63 -12.47 -8.24
C LEU A 99 17.83 -13.31 -7.81
N ASP A 100 18.44 -12.91 -6.70
CA ASP A 100 19.42 -13.69 -5.95
C ASP A 100 18.71 -14.93 -5.38
N PRO A 101 19.14 -16.17 -5.72
CA PRO A 101 18.51 -17.39 -5.27
C PRO A 101 18.35 -17.49 -3.74
N GLU A 102 19.33 -16.97 -2.97
CA GLU A 102 19.31 -17.01 -1.51
C GLU A 102 18.23 -16.11 -0.89
N LYS A 103 17.83 -15.06 -1.61
CA LYS A 103 16.86 -14.05 -1.14
C LYS A 103 15.53 -14.10 -1.90
N ALA A 104 15.44 -14.97 -2.90
CA ALA A 104 14.29 -15.09 -3.77
C ALA A 104 13.04 -15.53 -3.01
N GLU A 105 13.18 -16.33 -1.95
CA GLU A 105 12.03 -16.85 -1.20
C GLU A 105 11.19 -15.73 -0.58
N ALA A 106 11.80 -14.85 0.22
CA ALA A 106 11.12 -13.72 0.85
C ALA A 106 10.53 -12.74 -0.20
N ALA A 107 11.24 -12.54 -1.32
CA ALA A 107 10.75 -11.72 -2.42
C ALA A 107 9.51 -12.34 -3.08
N LEU A 108 9.55 -13.65 -3.40
CA LEU A 108 8.43 -14.39 -4.00
C LEU A 108 7.25 -14.55 -3.04
N ALA A 109 7.48 -14.49 -1.73
CA ALA A 109 6.45 -14.42 -0.69
C ALA A 109 5.79 -13.03 -0.59
N GLY A 110 6.33 -11.99 -1.24
CA GLY A 110 5.82 -10.62 -1.19
C GLY A 110 6.16 -9.87 0.10
N GLU A 111 7.14 -10.37 0.86
CA GLU A 111 7.58 -9.81 2.13
C GLU A 111 8.50 -8.60 1.94
N VAL A 112 9.25 -8.59 0.84
CA VAL A 112 10.21 -7.54 0.50
C VAL A 112 9.46 -6.29 0.01
N PRO A 113 9.65 -5.11 0.65
CA PRO A 113 9.01 -3.89 0.17
C PRO A 113 9.64 -3.41 -1.15
N LEU A 114 8.85 -2.73 -1.97
CA LEU A 114 9.34 -2.12 -3.22
C LEU A 114 9.97 -0.76 -2.95
N CYS A 115 11.04 -0.77 -2.16
CA CYS A 115 11.95 0.36 -1.95
C CYS A 115 13.24 0.11 -2.72
N TYR A 116 13.95 1.18 -3.12
CA TYR A 116 15.18 1.07 -3.91
C TYR A 116 16.23 0.16 -3.24
N ALA A 117 16.54 0.43 -1.97
CA ALA A 117 17.50 -0.35 -1.19
C ALA A 117 17.08 -1.83 -1.01
N SER A 118 15.78 -2.09 -0.85
CA SER A 118 15.23 -3.43 -0.66
C SER A 118 15.30 -4.27 -1.92
N ILE A 119 14.90 -3.72 -3.06
CA ILE A 119 15.01 -4.39 -4.37
C ILE A 119 16.50 -4.60 -4.70
N GLY A 120 17.32 -3.57 -4.50
CA GLY A 120 18.77 -3.67 -4.69
C GLY A 120 19.40 -4.82 -3.90
N LYS A 121 18.95 -5.08 -2.66
CA LYS A 121 19.46 -6.19 -1.84
C LYS A 121 19.10 -7.59 -2.38
N VAL A 122 17.95 -7.75 -3.06
CA VAL A 122 17.43 -9.04 -3.54
C VAL A 122 17.77 -9.38 -5.00
N LEU A 123 18.25 -8.42 -5.79
CA LEU A 123 18.72 -8.66 -7.16
C LEU A 123 20.12 -9.29 -7.17
N LYS A 124 20.48 -10.06 -8.20
CA LYS A 124 21.88 -10.50 -8.42
C LYS A 124 22.78 -9.28 -8.63
N LYS A 125 24.08 -9.42 -8.35
CA LYS A 125 25.06 -8.31 -8.45
C LYS A 125 25.11 -7.67 -9.84
N GLU A 126 24.90 -8.46 -10.90
CA GLU A 126 24.93 -8.03 -12.31
C GLU A 126 23.76 -7.12 -12.70
N TYR A 127 22.63 -7.16 -11.97
CA TYR A 127 21.47 -6.29 -12.21
C TYR A 127 21.42 -5.11 -11.22
N ARG A 128 22.57 -4.70 -10.68
CA ARG A 128 22.72 -3.56 -9.79
C ARG A 128 23.65 -2.53 -10.45
N PRO A 129 23.34 -1.22 -10.40
CA PRO A 129 22.14 -0.60 -9.82
C PRO A 129 20.86 -0.89 -10.62
N LEU A 130 19.69 -0.53 -10.07
CA LEU A 130 18.42 -0.72 -10.78
C LEU A 130 18.38 0.20 -12.01
N ASN A 131 17.88 -0.31 -13.13
CA ASN A 131 17.59 0.53 -14.29
C ASN A 131 16.31 1.33 -14.05
N LEU A 132 16.44 2.63 -13.78
CA LEU A 132 15.33 3.52 -13.46
C LEU A 132 14.86 4.28 -14.71
N ALA A 133 13.55 4.48 -14.85
CA ALA A 133 12.96 5.26 -15.90
C ALA A 133 13.33 6.74 -15.72
N HIS A 134 14.01 7.31 -16.73
CA HIS A 134 14.50 8.68 -16.69
C HIS A 134 14.27 9.41 -18.03
N GLY A 135 14.42 10.75 -18.02
CA GLY A 135 14.30 11.61 -19.20
C GLY A 135 12.89 12.10 -19.57
N ASN A 136 12.83 12.99 -20.57
CA ASN A 136 11.62 13.77 -20.89
C ASN A 136 10.59 13.04 -21.76
N ARG A 137 10.90 11.84 -22.27
CA ARG A 137 10.06 11.07 -23.21
C ARG A 137 9.41 9.85 -22.56
N LEU A 138 9.05 9.95 -21.28
CA LEU A 138 8.31 8.90 -20.58
C LEU A 138 6.83 8.90 -21.04
N GLY A 139 6.33 7.71 -21.35
CA GLY A 139 4.93 7.50 -21.72
C GLY A 139 3.98 7.67 -20.54
N VAL A 140 4.47 7.51 -19.31
CA VAL A 140 3.75 7.79 -18.07
C VAL A 140 4.34 9.05 -17.44
N LYS A 141 3.50 10.01 -17.10
CA LYS A 141 3.92 11.32 -16.57
C LYS A 141 3.54 11.57 -15.11
N SER A 142 2.57 10.82 -14.59
CA SER A 142 2.10 10.97 -13.21
C SER A 142 1.86 9.63 -12.54
N MET A 143 1.91 9.65 -11.21
CA MET A 143 1.57 8.49 -10.38
C MET A 143 0.12 8.04 -10.61
N ASP A 144 -0.80 8.96 -10.91
CA ASP A 144 -2.20 8.61 -11.18
C ASP A 144 -2.36 7.81 -12.47
N VAL A 145 -1.64 8.21 -13.53
CA VAL A 145 -1.61 7.46 -14.80
C VAL A 145 -0.97 6.09 -14.57
N LEU A 146 0.11 6.02 -13.79
CA LEU A 146 0.76 4.76 -13.44
C LEU A 146 -0.16 3.83 -12.65
N PHE A 147 -0.87 4.36 -11.66
CA PHE A 147 -1.83 3.60 -10.87
C PHE A 147 -2.97 3.09 -11.73
N SER A 148 -3.53 3.93 -12.60
CA SER A 148 -4.56 3.51 -13.56
C SER A 148 -4.04 2.45 -14.52
N TRP A 149 -2.78 2.53 -14.93
CA TRP A 149 -2.18 1.52 -15.79
C TRP A 149 -2.03 0.15 -15.11
N LEU A 150 -1.64 0.15 -13.84
CA LEU A 150 -1.45 -1.07 -13.04
C LEU A 150 -2.80 -1.65 -12.59
N TRP A 151 -3.70 -0.82 -12.06
CA TRP A 151 -4.91 -1.26 -11.36
C TRP A 151 -6.22 -1.04 -12.13
N GLY A 152 -6.26 -0.14 -13.11
CA GLY A 152 -7.50 0.37 -13.74
C GLY A 152 -8.29 -0.62 -14.59
N TRP A 153 -9.62 -0.65 -14.44
CA TRP A 153 -10.53 -1.64 -15.04
C TRP A 153 -10.55 -1.66 -16.57
N ASN A 154 -10.53 -0.50 -17.21
CA ASN A 154 -10.61 -0.41 -18.67
C ASN A 154 -9.20 -0.34 -19.25
N ASP A 155 -8.80 -1.38 -19.96
CA ASP A 155 -7.65 -1.35 -20.87
C ASP A 155 -7.99 -0.60 -22.18
N SER A 156 -8.99 0.30 -22.19
CA SER A 156 -9.41 1.05 -23.38
C SER A 156 -8.25 1.85 -23.97
N GLN A 157 -7.37 2.39 -23.12
CA GLN A 157 -6.13 3.05 -23.54
C GLN A 157 -4.97 2.07 -23.81
N PHE A 158 -5.01 0.84 -23.27
CA PHE A 158 -3.88 -0.10 -23.24
C PHE A 158 -4.32 -1.56 -23.35
N LYS A 159 -4.93 -1.98 -24.48
CA LYS A 159 -5.33 -3.38 -24.72
C LYS A 159 -4.13 -4.32 -24.59
N ARG A 160 -4.03 -4.99 -23.44
CA ARG A 160 -2.97 -5.95 -23.11
C ARG A 160 -3.57 -7.33 -22.96
N GLU A 161 -3.10 -8.26 -23.78
CA GLU A 161 -3.53 -9.64 -23.71
C GLU A 161 -3.19 -10.27 -22.34
N GLY A 162 -4.19 -10.90 -21.71
CA GLY A 162 -4.04 -11.56 -20.41
C GLY A 162 -3.72 -10.62 -19.24
N TRP A 163 -3.93 -9.30 -19.39
CA TRP A 163 -3.71 -8.34 -18.31
C TRP A 163 -4.82 -8.38 -17.26
N GLU A 164 -6.07 -8.54 -17.66
CA GLU A 164 -7.20 -8.72 -16.75
C GLU A 164 -7.06 -9.97 -15.86
N ASP A 165 -6.38 -11.00 -16.38
CA ASP A 165 -6.20 -12.29 -15.71
C ASP A 165 -4.97 -12.33 -14.78
N LYS A 166 -4.30 -11.19 -14.57
CA LYS A 166 -3.19 -11.13 -13.60
C LYS A 166 -3.72 -11.38 -12.18
N PRO A 167 -3.05 -12.23 -11.37
CA PRO A 167 -3.57 -12.67 -10.07
C PRO A 167 -3.95 -11.52 -9.13
N TYR A 168 -3.07 -10.53 -8.96
CA TYR A 168 -3.38 -9.37 -8.11
C TYR A 168 -4.57 -8.53 -8.62
N ARG A 169 -4.78 -8.47 -9.95
CA ARG A 169 -5.89 -7.72 -10.55
C ARG A 169 -7.21 -8.43 -10.36
N MET A 170 -7.22 -9.74 -10.53
CA MET A 170 -8.41 -10.54 -10.24
C MET A 170 -8.80 -10.42 -8.77
N LEU A 171 -7.83 -10.52 -7.87
CA LEU A 171 -8.03 -10.32 -6.44
C LEU A 171 -8.58 -8.92 -6.13
N PHE A 172 -8.02 -7.88 -6.76
CA PHE A 172 -8.48 -6.50 -6.61
C PHE A 172 -9.94 -6.34 -7.08
N ARG A 173 -10.30 -6.89 -8.24
CA ARG A 173 -11.69 -6.85 -8.75
C ARG A 173 -12.64 -7.57 -7.79
N GLN A 174 -12.26 -8.75 -7.31
CA GLN A 174 -13.08 -9.53 -6.37
C GLN A 174 -13.26 -8.80 -5.03
N SER A 175 -12.18 -8.21 -4.51
CA SER A 175 -12.23 -7.41 -3.28
C SER A 175 -13.15 -6.20 -3.45
N PHE A 176 -13.06 -5.50 -4.58
CA PHE A 176 -13.95 -4.40 -4.90
C PHE A 176 -15.42 -4.84 -4.94
N TYR A 177 -15.74 -5.94 -5.62
CA TYR A 177 -17.11 -6.47 -5.66
C TYR A 177 -17.61 -6.95 -4.31
N ALA A 178 -16.75 -7.51 -3.46
CA ALA A 178 -17.12 -7.88 -2.10
C ALA A 178 -17.50 -6.65 -1.26
N VAL A 179 -16.74 -5.57 -1.35
CA VAL A 179 -17.05 -4.30 -0.66
C VAL A 179 -18.31 -3.66 -1.25
N ASP A 180 -18.47 -3.67 -2.57
CA ASP A 180 -19.67 -3.16 -3.26
C ASP A 180 -20.93 -3.91 -2.82
N THR A 181 -20.86 -5.24 -2.75
CA THR A 181 -21.98 -6.08 -2.30
C THR A 181 -22.33 -5.84 -0.83
N ALA A 182 -21.33 -5.63 0.03
CA ALA A 182 -21.56 -5.48 1.47
C ALA A 182 -21.94 -4.05 1.91
N ARG A 183 -21.39 -3.01 1.28
CA ARG A 183 -21.54 -1.59 1.69
C ARG A 183 -21.94 -0.64 0.56
N GLY A 184 -22.17 -1.15 -0.63
CA GLY A 184 -22.51 -0.37 -1.82
C GLY A 184 -21.33 0.29 -2.52
N LYS A 185 -21.62 0.79 -3.72
CA LYS A 185 -20.65 1.27 -4.70
C LYS A 185 -19.80 2.45 -4.23
N ALA A 186 -20.38 3.35 -3.43
CA ALA A 186 -19.65 4.50 -2.89
C ALA A 186 -18.54 4.07 -1.92
N SER A 187 -18.82 3.08 -1.07
CA SER A 187 -17.83 2.50 -0.15
C SER A 187 -16.73 1.77 -0.91
N ALA A 188 -17.09 1.00 -1.95
CA ALA A 188 -16.11 0.34 -2.82
C ALA A 188 -15.17 1.33 -3.54
N ARG A 189 -15.71 2.47 -3.99
CA ARG A 189 -14.92 3.57 -4.56
C ARG A 189 -13.96 4.18 -3.53
N THR A 190 -14.43 4.40 -2.31
CA THR A 190 -13.60 4.89 -1.20
C THR A 190 -12.47 3.92 -0.86
N TRP A 191 -12.80 2.63 -0.75
CA TRP A 191 -11.83 1.56 -0.53
C TRP A 191 -10.74 1.52 -1.62
N ARG A 192 -11.12 1.69 -2.90
CA ARG A 192 -10.15 1.81 -4.01
C ARG A 192 -9.20 2.98 -3.81
N GLN A 193 -9.70 4.15 -3.38
CA GLN A 193 -8.85 5.32 -3.12
C GLN A 193 -7.91 5.07 -1.95
N GLU A 194 -8.36 4.40 -0.89
CA GLU A 194 -7.49 4.02 0.23
C GLU A 194 -6.41 3.02 -0.19
N LEU A 195 -6.75 2.05 -1.06
CA LEU A 195 -5.76 1.17 -1.68
C LEU A 195 -4.73 1.96 -2.49
N LYS A 196 -5.16 2.95 -3.27
CA LYS A 196 -4.25 3.84 -4.02
C LYS A 196 -3.34 4.62 -3.07
N LYS A 197 -3.87 5.22 -2.01
CA LYS A 197 -3.07 5.94 -1.00
C LYS A 197 -2.03 5.01 -0.37
N SER A 198 -2.42 3.84 0.12
CA SER A 198 -1.48 2.85 0.67
C SER A 198 -0.46 2.38 -0.37
N PHE A 199 -0.85 2.23 -1.63
CA PHE A 199 0.06 1.86 -2.72
C PHE A 199 1.16 2.90 -2.89
N VAL A 200 0.78 4.17 -3.07
CA VAL A 200 1.73 5.27 -3.33
C VAL A 200 2.65 5.52 -2.12
N ARG A 201 2.10 5.45 -0.91
CA ARG A 201 2.84 5.71 0.34
C ARG A 201 3.85 4.60 0.68
N ASN A 202 3.67 3.38 0.16
CA ASN A 202 4.46 2.21 0.52
C ASN A 202 5.45 1.75 -0.57
N HIS A 203 5.24 2.14 -1.84
CA HIS A 203 6.05 1.66 -2.96
C HIS A 203 6.81 2.83 -3.62
N PHE A 204 8.09 2.96 -3.28
CA PHE A 204 8.97 4.01 -3.82
C PHE A 204 9.52 3.63 -5.19
N VAL A 205 9.57 2.35 -5.51
CA VAL A 205 9.98 1.86 -6.83
C VAL A 205 8.91 0.90 -7.32
N VAL A 206 8.39 1.12 -8.52
CA VAL A 206 7.33 0.26 -9.08
C VAL A 206 7.66 -0.15 -10.52
N PRO A 207 7.11 -1.24 -11.05
CA PRO A 207 7.39 -1.66 -12.42
C PRO A 207 7.04 -0.57 -13.43
N TYR A 208 7.98 -0.21 -14.32
CA TYR A 208 7.64 0.70 -15.40
C TYR A 208 6.80 -0.04 -16.46
N PRO A 209 5.65 0.53 -16.86
CA PRO A 209 4.71 -0.15 -17.73
C PRO A 209 5.18 -0.31 -19.19
N GLN A 210 4.67 -1.35 -19.88
CA GLN A 210 4.83 -1.51 -21.34
C GLN A 210 3.56 -2.06 -22.03
N PRO A 211 3.24 -1.64 -23.28
CA PRO A 211 2.00 -2.03 -23.95
C PRO A 211 1.78 -3.53 -24.17
N THR A 212 2.82 -4.36 -24.16
CA THR A 212 2.75 -5.79 -24.51
C THR A 212 3.07 -6.73 -23.35
N GLY A 213 3.27 -6.22 -22.14
CA GLY A 213 3.61 -7.07 -20.99
C GLY A 213 3.57 -6.34 -19.67
N PHE A 214 4.04 -7.01 -18.62
CA PHE A 214 3.90 -6.49 -17.25
C PHE A 214 4.87 -5.36 -16.93
N MET A 215 6.13 -5.52 -17.32
CA MET A 215 7.18 -4.55 -17.04
C MET A 215 8.03 -4.34 -18.28
N ARG A 216 8.39 -3.08 -18.53
CA ARG A 216 9.27 -2.71 -19.62
C ARG A 216 10.66 -3.30 -19.42
N LYS A 217 11.21 -3.84 -20.48
CA LYS A 217 12.64 -4.10 -20.59
C LYS A 217 13.30 -3.03 -21.44
N ASP A 218 14.49 -2.63 -21.04
CA ASP A 218 15.32 -1.75 -21.84
C ASP A 218 15.72 -2.43 -23.15
N LYS A 219 15.83 -1.64 -24.23
CA LYS A 219 16.04 -2.22 -25.56
C LYS A 219 17.44 -2.81 -25.70
N ASP A 220 18.42 -2.17 -25.07
CA ASP A 220 19.83 -2.43 -25.27
C ASP A 220 20.34 -3.40 -24.20
N THR A 221 20.12 -3.06 -22.93
CA THR A 221 20.58 -3.86 -21.78
C THR A 221 19.70 -5.08 -21.51
N LYS A 222 18.45 -5.10 -22.01
CA LYS A 222 17.40 -6.07 -21.64
C LYS A 222 17.03 -6.08 -20.15
N ASP A 223 17.50 -5.10 -19.39
CA ASP A 223 17.21 -4.96 -17.97
C ASP A 223 15.79 -4.46 -17.75
N PHE A 224 15.24 -4.82 -16.59
CA PHE A 224 13.92 -4.39 -16.17
C PHE A 224 13.94 -2.91 -15.76
N VAL A 225 13.07 -2.11 -16.38
CA VAL A 225 12.97 -0.67 -16.12
C VAL A 225 11.96 -0.40 -15.01
N TRP A 226 12.37 0.36 -14.00
CA TRP A 226 11.57 0.70 -12.83
C TRP A 226 11.14 2.16 -12.86
N TRP A 227 9.93 2.48 -12.41
CA TRP A 227 9.49 3.84 -12.14
C TRP A 227 9.97 4.27 -10.73
N PRO A 228 10.81 5.31 -10.63
CA PRO A 228 11.27 5.83 -9.35
C PRO A 228 10.29 6.89 -8.81
N SER A 229 9.47 6.52 -7.84
CA SER A 229 8.50 7.39 -7.19
C SER A 229 9.18 8.29 -6.16
N PHE A 230 9.19 9.60 -6.41
CA PHE A 230 9.84 10.58 -5.57
C PHE A 230 8.83 11.55 -4.97
N HIS A 231 9.03 11.89 -3.69
CA HIS A 231 8.31 12.97 -3.04
C HIS A 231 9.29 13.90 -2.32
N ARG A 232 9.40 15.15 -2.80
CA ARG A 232 10.38 16.12 -2.30
C ARG A 232 10.22 16.43 -0.81
N GLY A 233 8.99 16.64 -0.35
CA GLY A 233 8.69 16.95 1.05
C GLY A 233 9.10 15.81 2.00
N LEU A 234 8.61 14.59 1.76
CA LEU A 234 9.00 13.40 2.50
C LEU A 234 10.52 13.15 2.51
N HIS A 235 11.20 13.29 1.36
CA HIS A 235 12.65 13.13 1.29
C HIS A 235 13.39 14.18 2.14
N ALA A 236 12.96 15.44 2.08
CA ALA A 236 13.52 16.51 2.91
C ALA A 236 13.28 16.25 4.41
N TYR A 237 12.06 15.81 4.76
CA TYR A 237 11.68 15.46 6.13
C TYR A 237 12.59 14.37 6.69
N TYR A 238 12.79 13.26 5.96
CA TYR A 238 13.66 12.18 6.45
C TYR A 238 15.13 12.58 6.53
N ARG A 239 15.63 13.39 5.59
CA ARG A 239 16.99 13.94 5.71
C ARG A 239 17.15 14.84 6.94
N GLN A 240 16.19 15.72 7.20
CA GLN A 240 16.22 16.57 8.38
C GLN A 240 16.10 15.73 9.66
N PHE A 241 15.24 14.71 9.67
CA PHE A 241 15.10 13.81 10.81
C PHE A 241 16.42 13.09 11.14
N GLN A 242 17.15 12.62 10.13
CA GLN A 242 18.46 11.98 10.31
C GLN A 242 19.50 12.90 10.98
N THR A 243 19.37 14.22 10.87
CA THR A 243 20.26 15.16 11.57
C THR A 243 20.00 15.24 13.07
N HIS A 244 18.79 14.86 13.52
CA HIS A 244 18.37 14.96 14.91
C HIS A 244 18.27 13.59 15.61
N ALA A 245 17.98 12.52 14.87
CA ALA A 245 17.87 11.16 15.40
C ALA A 245 18.14 10.10 14.33
N ALA A 246 18.66 8.96 14.75
CA ALA A 246 18.79 7.80 13.86
C ALA A 246 17.39 7.30 13.45
N LEU A 247 17.14 7.23 12.14
CA LEU A 247 15.94 6.58 11.61
C LEU A 247 16.04 5.06 11.83
N PRO A 248 14.95 4.41 12.27
CA PRO A 248 14.86 2.96 12.20
C PRO A 248 15.05 2.48 10.76
N ASP A 249 15.87 1.45 10.56
CA ASP A 249 16.03 0.78 9.27
C ASP A 249 15.77 -0.73 9.46
N PRO A 250 14.66 -1.28 8.92
CA PRO A 250 13.61 -0.60 8.16
C PRO A 250 12.63 0.22 9.03
N LEU A 251 11.99 1.22 8.44
CA LEU A 251 10.91 2.00 9.06
C LEU A 251 9.68 1.12 9.29
N PRO A 252 9.03 1.16 10.47
CA PRO A 252 7.82 0.39 10.72
C PRO A 252 6.67 0.77 9.78
N ALA A 253 5.78 -0.19 9.46
CA ALA A 253 4.61 0.05 8.60
C ALA A 253 3.69 1.17 9.12
N SER A 254 3.72 1.47 10.43
CA SER A 254 2.99 2.58 11.02
C SER A 254 3.41 3.96 10.51
N TYR A 255 4.56 4.09 9.82
CA TYR A 255 5.00 5.34 9.21
C TYR A 255 4.23 5.65 7.91
N ILE A 256 3.68 4.63 7.24
CA ILE A 256 2.98 4.78 5.97
C ILE A 256 1.81 5.76 6.09
N LYS A 257 1.07 5.76 7.21
CA LYS A 257 -0.05 6.68 7.43
C LYS A 257 0.36 8.16 7.48
N HIS A 258 1.62 8.44 7.80
CA HIS A 258 2.17 9.79 7.87
C HIS A 258 2.78 10.24 6.54
N HIS A 259 2.87 9.37 5.53
CA HIS A 259 3.36 9.75 4.22
C HIS A 259 2.30 10.55 3.45
N PRO A 260 2.72 11.51 2.61
CA PRO A 260 1.81 12.27 1.77
C PRO A 260 1.06 11.36 0.79
N SER A 261 -0.19 11.69 0.48
CA SER A 261 -1.00 10.94 -0.51
C SER A 261 -0.82 11.47 -1.93
N ASP A 262 -0.37 12.71 -2.06
CA ASP A 262 -0.28 13.51 -3.27
C ASP A 262 1.16 14.02 -3.46
N GLY A 263 1.41 14.76 -4.54
CA GLY A 263 2.74 15.36 -4.80
C GLY A 263 3.84 14.37 -5.21
N TRP A 264 3.50 13.10 -5.43
CA TRP A 264 4.43 12.07 -5.92
C TRP A 264 4.71 12.21 -7.42
N GLN A 265 5.99 12.26 -7.78
CA GLN A 265 6.46 12.48 -9.15
C GLN A 265 7.55 11.46 -9.51
N VAL A 266 7.98 11.45 -10.77
CA VAL A 266 9.17 10.70 -11.16
C VAL A 266 10.41 11.37 -10.55
N ALA A 267 11.37 10.57 -10.11
CA ALA A 267 12.62 11.09 -9.58
C ALA A 267 13.39 11.90 -10.63
N PRO A 268 13.98 13.05 -10.25
CA PRO A 268 14.88 13.77 -11.14
C PRO A 268 16.15 12.94 -11.41
N ASP A 269 16.73 13.10 -12.59
CA ASP A 269 17.92 12.36 -13.05
C ASP A 269 19.11 12.47 -12.07
N SER A 270 19.21 13.56 -11.31
CA SER A 270 20.25 13.79 -10.30
C SER A 270 20.16 12.89 -9.06
N LEU A 271 19.05 12.17 -8.87
CA LEU A 271 18.79 11.34 -7.68
C LEU A 271 18.65 9.85 -8.01
N LEU A 272 19.09 9.40 -9.18
CA LEU A 272 18.92 8.01 -9.61
C LEU A 272 19.79 7.02 -8.80
N ASP A 273 21.01 7.42 -8.44
CA ASP A 273 21.95 6.54 -7.71
C ASP A 273 21.65 6.43 -6.21
N ASP A 274 20.98 7.44 -5.62
CA ASP A 274 20.58 7.50 -4.20
C ASP A 274 19.08 7.80 -4.06
N HIS A 275 18.27 7.13 -4.87
CA HIS A 275 16.83 7.36 -4.89
C HIS A 275 16.17 6.85 -3.60
N MET A 276 15.63 7.77 -2.80
CA MET A 276 14.81 7.47 -1.60
C MET A 276 15.39 6.28 -0.80
N PRO A 277 16.56 6.44 -0.15
CA PRO A 277 17.32 5.33 0.45
C PRO A 277 16.65 4.69 1.68
N TYR A 278 15.43 5.10 1.99
CA TYR A 278 14.65 4.64 3.13
C TYR A 278 13.89 3.37 2.78
N VAL A 279 13.96 2.37 3.67
CA VAL A 279 13.14 1.17 3.57
C VAL A 279 11.95 1.30 4.51
N VAL A 280 10.75 1.09 3.97
CA VAL A 280 9.52 1.09 4.76
C VAL A 280 8.97 -0.32 4.79
N GLN A 281 8.70 -0.82 5.99
CA GLN A 281 8.06 -2.12 6.15
C GLN A 281 6.65 -2.03 5.58
N PRO A 282 6.26 -3.01 4.75
CA PRO A 282 4.97 -3.00 4.11
C PRO A 282 3.82 -3.41 5.06
N GLU A 283 2.59 -2.97 4.74
CA GLU A 283 1.39 -3.26 5.55
C GLU A 283 0.99 -4.76 5.47
N HIS A 284 1.56 -5.62 6.33
CA HIS A 284 1.34 -7.07 6.31
C HIS A 284 0.75 -7.65 7.59
N ARG A 285 0.54 -6.82 8.62
CA ARG A 285 0.22 -7.30 9.98
C ARG A 285 -0.97 -8.27 9.99
N LEU A 286 -2.00 -7.98 9.19
CA LEU A 286 -3.20 -8.81 9.15
C LEU A 286 -3.01 -10.09 8.32
N LEU A 287 -2.02 -10.12 7.44
CA LEU A 287 -1.69 -11.29 6.61
C LEU A 287 -0.91 -12.37 7.38
N HIS A 288 -0.30 -12.02 8.51
CA HIS A 288 0.38 -12.96 9.40
C HIS A 288 -0.58 -13.66 10.36
N LEU A 289 -1.84 -13.20 10.46
CA LEU A 289 -2.86 -13.86 11.24
C LEU A 289 -3.34 -15.11 10.50
N SER A 290 -3.45 -16.22 11.22
CA SER A 290 -4.16 -17.39 10.75
C SER A 290 -5.63 -17.07 10.51
N GLU A 291 -6.27 -17.88 9.68
CA GLU A 291 -7.69 -17.73 9.40
C GLU A 291 -8.57 -17.77 10.66
N SER A 292 -8.24 -18.66 11.61
CA SER A 292 -8.92 -18.74 12.90
C SER A 292 -8.77 -17.47 13.72
N GLU A 293 -7.59 -16.86 13.74
CA GLU A 293 -7.35 -15.60 14.46
C GLU A 293 -8.10 -14.44 13.81
N LEU A 294 -8.15 -14.39 12.47
CA LEU A 294 -8.97 -13.40 11.74
C LEU A 294 -10.45 -13.55 12.09
N TYR A 295 -10.97 -14.78 12.07
CA TYR A 295 -12.38 -15.03 12.39
C TYR A 295 -12.70 -14.71 13.85
N GLN A 296 -11.83 -15.10 14.79
CA GLN A 296 -11.98 -14.77 16.21
C GLN A 296 -12.02 -13.25 16.43
N GLU A 297 -11.20 -12.49 15.70
CA GLU A 297 -11.21 -11.03 15.79
C GLU A 297 -12.53 -10.43 15.25
N LEU A 298 -13.09 -10.98 14.17
CA LEU A 298 -14.42 -10.58 13.67
C LEU A 298 -15.54 -10.87 14.68
N VAL A 299 -15.50 -12.05 15.31
CA VAL A 299 -16.45 -12.42 16.37
C VAL A 299 -16.30 -11.47 17.56
N ARG A 300 -15.08 -11.18 17.99
CA ARG A 300 -14.79 -10.20 19.06
C ARG A 300 -15.36 -8.82 18.74
N LEU A 301 -15.13 -8.31 17.53
CA LEU A 301 -15.66 -7.01 17.08
C LEU A 301 -17.19 -6.99 17.07
N ARG A 302 -17.82 -8.09 16.63
CA ARG A 302 -19.28 -8.26 16.68
C ARG A 302 -19.79 -8.27 18.12
N GLU A 303 -19.17 -9.01 19.03
CA GLU A 303 -19.56 -9.07 20.44
C GLU A 303 -19.42 -7.71 21.12
N GLN A 304 -18.35 -6.97 20.82
CA GLN A 304 -18.15 -5.61 21.29
C GLN A 304 -19.25 -4.68 20.78
N TRP A 305 -19.61 -4.77 19.50
CA TRP A 305 -20.69 -4.01 18.90
C TRP A 305 -22.06 -4.31 19.53
N VAL A 306 -22.34 -5.58 19.84
CA VAL A 306 -23.57 -5.99 20.52
C VAL A 306 -23.58 -5.49 21.97
N THR A 307 -22.46 -5.56 22.68
CA THR A 307 -22.35 -5.17 24.09
C THR A 307 -22.42 -3.65 24.28
N GLN A 308 -21.86 -2.88 23.34
CA GLN A 308 -21.85 -1.41 23.42
C GLN A 308 -23.12 -0.77 22.83
N GLY A 309 -24.01 -1.57 22.23
CA GLY A 309 -25.17 -1.08 21.48
C GLY A 309 -24.77 -0.31 20.23
N ARG A 310 -25.73 -0.05 19.32
CA ARG A 310 -25.52 0.93 18.23
C ARG A 310 -25.04 2.22 18.89
N PRO A 311 -23.84 2.74 18.59
CA PRO A 311 -23.45 4.03 19.13
C PRO A 311 -24.42 5.06 18.54
N GLY A 312 -25.37 5.50 19.37
CA GLY A 312 -25.97 6.80 19.16
C GLY A 312 -24.82 7.79 19.12
N LEU A 313 -24.87 8.70 18.14
CA LEU A 313 -24.00 9.87 18.00
C LEU A 313 -23.62 10.46 19.38
N GLN A 314 -22.49 10.04 19.97
CA GLN A 314 -21.75 10.76 21.02
C GLN A 314 -20.65 9.87 21.61
N GLN A 315 -19.43 10.10 21.14
CA GLN A 315 -18.31 10.52 22.00
C GLN A 315 -17.25 11.08 21.05
N ILE A 316 -17.37 12.38 20.78
CA ILE A 316 -16.30 13.16 20.17
C ILE A 316 -15.18 13.16 21.21
N ALA A 317 -14.22 12.26 21.04
CA ALA A 317 -12.93 12.40 21.68
C ALA A 317 -12.40 13.82 21.39
N PRO A 318 -11.73 14.48 22.33
CA PRO A 318 -11.20 15.82 22.10
C PRO A 318 -10.37 15.79 20.81
N PRO A 319 -10.52 16.79 19.92
CA PRO A 319 -9.90 16.74 18.60
C PRO A 319 -8.40 16.57 18.77
N VAL A 320 -7.89 15.40 18.40
CA VAL A 320 -6.48 15.25 18.10
C VAL A 320 -6.29 16.06 16.84
N MET A 321 -5.65 17.23 17.00
CA MET A 321 -5.36 18.18 15.94
C MET A 321 -4.90 17.42 14.69
N PRO A 322 -5.58 17.57 13.53
CA PRO A 322 -5.02 17.09 12.28
C PRO A 322 -3.66 17.76 12.12
N VAL A 323 -2.60 16.95 11.98
CA VAL A 323 -1.32 17.46 11.48
C VAL A 323 -1.66 18.14 10.17
N LEU A 324 -1.43 19.45 10.12
CA LEU A 324 -1.81 20.33 9.03
C LEU A 324 -1.58 19.64 7.68
N GLU A 325 -2.62 19.64 6.85
CA GLU A 325 -2.51 19.34 5.43
C GLU A 325 -1.24 20.00 4.89
N PHE A 326 -0.38 19.20 4.27
CA PHE A 326 0.82 19.65 3.57
C PHE A 326 0.42 20.41 2.29
N ASN A 327 -0.32 21.49 2.43
CA ASN A 327 -0.58 22.45 1.37
C ASN A 327 0.73 23.24 1.12
N LEU A 328 1.50 22.71 0.17
CA LEU A 328 2.65 23.32 -0.46
C LEU A 328 2.24 24.61 -1.19
N ARG A 329 2.55 25.79 -0.65
CA ARG A 329 2.95 26.97 -1.45
C ARG A 329 3.87 27.88 -0.65
N SER A 330 5.17 27.59 -0.70
CA SER A 330 6.17 28.66 -0.88
C SER A 330 7.31 28.05 -1.69
N MET A 331 7.50 28.56 -2.91
CA MET A 331 8.59 28.14 -3.79
C MET A 331 9.97 28.59 -3.29
N ASP A 332 10.02 29.35 -2.20
CA ASP A 332 11.25 29.91 -1.65
C ASP A 332 11.52 29.33 -0.26
N TYR A 333 11.99 28.09 -0.21
CA TYR A 333 12.54 27.51 1.02
C TYR A 333 13.94 28.08 1.24
N LEU A 334 14.02 29.31 1.77
CA LEU A 334 15.24 29.83 2.39
C LEU A 334 15.34 29.18 3.77
N GLY A 335 16.51 28.63 4.10
CA GLY A 335 16.77 27.87 5.33
C GLY A 335 16.51 28.65 6.64
N PRO A 336 16.97 28.13 7.80
CA PRO A 336 16.67 28.75 9.10
C PRO A 336 16.99 30.24 9.07
N THR A 337 16.04 31.06 9.53
CA THR A 337 16.16 32.53 9.58
C THR A 337 17.34 32.88 10.47
N ALA A 338 18.50 33.05 9.85
CA ALA A 338 19.75 33.34 10.52
C ALA A 338 19.97 34.85 10.57
N LYS A 339 20.57 35.33 11.65
CA LYS A 339 21.09 36.68 11.76
C LYS A 339 22.60 36.63 11.93
N TRP A 340 23.28 37.60 11.35
CA TRP A 340 24.71 37.78 11.58
C TRP A 340 24.93 38.22 13.04
N CYS A 341 25.71 37.45 13.79
CA CYS A 341 26.09 37.79 15.15
C CYS A 341 27.52 38.34 15.15
N SER A 342 27.67 39.65 15.34
CA SER A 342 28.98 40.32 15.38
C SER A 342 29.88 39.77 16.51
N LYS A 343 29.31 39.39 17.66
CA LYS A 343 30.04 38.77 18.78
C LYS A 343 30.58 37.37 18.48
N LYS A 344 29.87 36.57 17.68
CA LYS A 344 30.26 35.20 17.31
C LYS A 344 30.92 35.12 15.92
N ARG A 345 31.01 36.25 15.20
CA ARG A 345 31.46 36.36 13.80
C ARG A 345 30.87 35.26 12.91
N GLY A 346 29.56 35.04 13.03
CA GLY A 346 28.89 33.98 12.29
C GLY A 346 27.37 34.15 12.27
N TRP A 347 26.74 33.40 11.37
CA TRP A 347 25.28 33.31 11.27
C TRP A 347 24.73 32.46 12.42
N VAL A 348 23.81 33.04 13.20
CA VAL A 348 23.16 32.39 14.33
C VAL A 348 21.65 32.38 14.07
N VAL A 349 20.99 31.27 14.39
CA VAL A 349 19.53 31.13 14.26
C VAL A 349 18.82 32.19 15.12
N LYS A 350 17.88 32.93 14.53
CA LYS A 350 17.05 33.91 15.24
C LYS A 350 16.20 33.20 16.31
N ARG A 351 15.98 33.86 17.45
CA ARG A 351 14.98 33.41 18.43
C ARG A 351 13.58 33.85 17.98
N PHE A 352 12.53 33.17 18.47
CA PHE A 352 11.14 33.52 18.17
C PHE A 352 10.82 35.00 18.45
N GLU A 353 11.32 35.52 19.58
CA GLU A 353 11.16 36.90 20.02
C GLU A 353 11.74 37.93 19.03
N GLU A 354 12.59 37.47 18.10
CA GLU A 354 13.32 38.29 17.14
C GLU A 354 12.73 38.19 15.72
N CYS A 355 11.68 37.38 15.53
CA CYS A 355 10.92 37.29 14.28
C CYS A 355 10.09 38.57 14.10
N ARG A 356 10.29 39.28 12.97
CA ARG A 356 9.66 40.58 12.72
C ARG A 356 8.51 40.54 11.71
N THR A 357 8.31 39.40 11.06
CA THR A 357 7.25 39.23 10.07
C THR A 357 6.44 37.97 10.36
N ALA A 358 5.18 37.97 9.94
CA ALA A 358 4.30 36.81 10.06
C ALA A 358 4.89 35.56 9.35
N GLY A 359 5.64 35.75 8.27
CA GLY A 359 6.35 34.68 7.57
C GLY A 359 7.52 34.10 8.37
N GLU A 360 8.29 34.93 9.08
CA GLU A 360 9.36 34.43 9.95
C GLU A 360 8.80 33.66 11.15
N CYS A 361 7.69 34.14 11.72
CA CYS A 361 7.00 33.47 12.82
C CYS A 361 6.43 32.11 12.39
N SER A 362 5.84 32.02 11.19
CA SER A 362 5.27 30.77 10.69
C SER A 362 6.33 29.70 10.42
N ILE A 363 7.51 30.10 9.92
CA ILE A 363 8.67 29.21 9.74
C ILE A 363 9.18 28.70 11.09
N PHE A 364 9.34 29.59 12.07
CA PHE A 364 9.80 29.21 13.42
C PHE A 364 8.82 28.26 14.10
N LEU A 365 7.53 28.57 14.08
CA LEU A 365 6.48 27.75 14.68
C LEU A 365 6.41 26.37 14.02
N ARG A 366 6.61 26.29 12.69
CA ARG A 366 6.67 25.01 11.98
C ARG A 366 7.84 24.14 12.46
N GLN A 367 9.03 24.72 12.65
CA GLN A 367 10.19 23.99 13.17
C GLN A 367 9.99 23.48 14.61
N GLU A 368 9.38 24.29 15.48
CA GLU A 368 9.09 23.86 16.85
C GLU A 368 7.97 22.81 16.90
N LEU A 369 6.98 22.90 16.00
CA LEU A 369 5.92 21.90 15.87
C LEU A 369 6.51 20.55 15.40
N GLU A 370 7.39 20.56 14.39
CA GLU A 370 8.12 19.38 13.92
C GLU A 370 8.95 18.74 15.05
N LYS A 371 9.66 19.54 15.87
CA LYS A 371 10.39 19.05 17.05
C LYS A 371 9.46 18.44 18.10
N TYR A 372 8.33 19.09 18.36
CA TYR A 372 7.34 18.62 19.31
C TYR A 372 6.74 17.27 18.88
N GLU A 373 6.41 17.12 17.60
CA GLU A 373 5.92 15.86 17.02
C GLU A 373 6.97 14.74 17.13
N ALA A 374 8.23 15.03 16.83
CA ALA A 374 9.33 14.08 17.00
C ALA A 374 9.47 13.59 18.47
N LEU A 375 9.35 14.51 19.44
CA LEU A 375 9.40 14.19 20.87
C LEU A 375 8.16 13.41 21.34
N GLN A 376 6.97 13.72 20.81
CA GLN A 376 5.73 12.99 21.06
C GLN A 376 5.85 11.53 20.57
N HIS A 377 6.32 11.32 19.33
CA HIS A 377 6.55 9.98 18.79
C HIS A 377 7.57 9.18 19.62
N GLN A 378 8.64 9.82 20.09
CA GLN A 378 9.63 9.18 20.96
C GLN A 378 9.05 8.78 22.33
N ARG A 379 8.18 9.63 22.91
CA ARG A 379 7.49 9.34 24.19
C ARG A 379 6.50 8.18 24.03
N GLN A 380 5.77 8.12 22.92
CA GLN A 380 4.88 6.98 22.62
C GLN A 380 5.66 5.67 22.47
N LEU A 381 6.82 5.69 21.79
CA LEU A 381 7.70 4.53 21.66
C LEU A 381 8.28 4.05 23.01
N ARG A 382 8.71 4.98 23.88
CA ARG A 382 9.19 4.65 25.23
C ARG A 382 8.07 4.07 26.11
N ARG A 383 6.85 4.61 26.04
CA ARG A 383 5.68 4.06 26.73
C ARG A 383 5.31 2.65 26.24
N ARG A 384 5.44 2.39 24.93
CA ARG A 384 5.22 1.05 24.36
C ARG A 384 6.29 0.04 24.78
N ARG A 385 7.57 0.44 24.88
CA ARG A 385 8.63 -0.43 25.40
C ARG A 385 8.47 -0.74 26.89
N SER A 386 7.95 0.20 27.68
CA SER A 386 7.70 0.01 29.12
C SER A 386 6.46 -0.85 29.41
N ARG A 387 5.53 -0.99 28.47
CA ARG A 387 4.36 -1.87 28.56
C ARG A 387 4.57 -3.17 27.78
N ARG A 388 5.69 -3.87 27.99
CA ARG A 388 5.81 -5.27 27.57
C ARG A 388 5.03 -6.17 28.54
N ASN A 389 3.72 -6.24 28.33
CA ASN A 389 2.96 -7.45 28.60
C ASN A 389 2.82 -8.21 27.26
N PRO A 390 2.83 -9.55 27.23
CA PRO A 390 2.69 -10.33 26.01
C PRO A 390 1.21 -10.42 25.58
N ARG A 391 0.51 -9.29 25.52
CA ARG A 391 -0.85 -9.21 25.00
C ARG A 391 -0.82 -8.41 23.69
N PRO A 392 -1.40 -8.91 22.59
CA PRO A 392 -1.47 -8.15 21.35
C PRO A 392 -2.42 -6.95 21.57
N ASP A 393 -1.88 -5.74 21.51
CA ASP A 393 -2.68 -4.51 21.53
C ASP A 393 -3.38 -4.37 20.16
N PHE A 394 -4.68 -4.68 20.12
CA PHE A 394 -5.56 -4.62 18.94
C PHE A 394 -6.19 -3.24 18.73
N HIS A 395 -5.91 -2.25 19.57
CA HIS A 395 -6.64 -0.96 19.59
C HIS A 395 -5.83 0.27 19.14
N SER A 396 -4.63 0.11 18.59
CA SER A 396 -3.79 1.27 18.24
C SER A 396 -4.13 1.98 16.92
N ASP A 397 -5.09 1.48 16.14
CA ASP A 397 -5.56 2.13 14.91
C ASP A 397 -7.06 2.48 14.98
N SER A 398 -7.62 2.55 16.19
CA SER A 398 -8.94 3.12 16.45
C SER A 398 -8.82 4.64 16.59
N GLU A 399 -8.44 5.33 15.51
CA GLU A 399 -8.77 6.74 15.33
C GLU A 399 -9.64 6.83 14.08
N LEU A 400 -10.80 7.45 14.23
CA LEU A 400 -11.76 7.68 13.16
C LEU A 400 -11.08 8.60 12.14
N ASP A 401 -10.85 8.09 10.93
CA ASP A 401 -10.48 8.91 9.78
C ASP A 401 -11.59 9.96 9.58
N LEU A 402 -11.29 11.21 9.91
CA LEU A 402 -12.18 12.32 9.61
C LEU A 402 -12.31 12.41 8.09
N PHE A 403 -13.52 12.11 7.61
CA PHE A 403 -13.93 12.25 6.22
C PHE A 403 -13.74 13.71 5.77
N SER A 404 -12.58 14.01 5.17
CA SER A 404 -12.45 15.17 4.30
C SER A 404 -13.10 14.78 2.96
N ALA A 405 -14.30 15.29 2.74
CA ALA A 405 -14.93 15.25 1.43
C ALA A 405 -14.16 16.20 0.51
N SER A 406 -13.06 15.71 -0.07
CA SER A 406 -12.46 16.36 -1.24
C SER A 406 -13.41 16.11 -2.41
N ALA A 407 -14.19 17.13 -2.74
CA ALA A 407 -14.90 17.23 -4.00
C ALA A 407 -13.85 17.39 -5.13
N ASP A 408 -13.26 16.26 -5.54
CA ASP A 408 -12.48 16.21 -6.77
C ASP A 408 -13.32 15.51 -7.84
N GLU A 409 -13.43 16.22 -8.95
CA GLU A 409 -14.32 15.96 -10.08
C GLU A 409 -14.22 14.51 -10.58
N THR A 410 -15.41 13.95 -10.71
CA THR A 410 -15.67 12.62 -11.26
C THR A 410 -15.09 12.51 -12.66
N SER A 411 -14.14 11.60 -12.84
CA SER A 411 -13.84 11.06 -14.17
C SER A 411 -15.02 10.15 -14.58
N ASP A 412 -15.81 10.68 -15.51
CA ASP A 412 -16.99 10.10 -16.18
C ASP A 412 -16.67 8.85 -17.02
N GLU A 413 -16.09 7.81 -16.43
CA GLU A 413 -15.72 6.59 -17.16
C GLU A 413 -16.75 5.44 -17.00
N GLU A 414 -17.90 5.68 -16.35
CA GLU A 414 -18.95 4.65 -16.14
C GLU A 414 -20.36 5.03 -16.63
N SER A 415 -20.58 6.24 -17.19
CA SER A 415 -21.92 6.67 -17.65
C SER A 415 -22.35 6.11 -19.02
N LEU A 416 -21.57 5.22 -19.65
CA LEU A 416 -21.90 4.64 -20.97
C LEU A 416 -22.18 3.13 -20.94
N GLY A 417 -22.44 2.56 -19.75
CA GLY A 417 -22.87 1.17 -19.58
C GLY A 417 -24.38 0.95 -19.52
N ALA A 418 -25.19 1.93 -19.94
CA ALA A 418 -26.63 1.79 -20.05
C ALA A 418 -27.05 2.04 -21.51
N ARG A 419 -26.94 0.97 -22.31
CA ARG A 419 -27.86 0.66 -23.41
C ARG A 419 -27.75 -0.82 -23.78
#